data_AF-A0A6P0GBR9-F1
#
_entry.id   AF-A0A6P0GBR9-F1
#
_cell.length_a   1.000
_cell.length_b   1.000
_cell.length_c   1.000
_cell.angle_alpha   90.00
_cell.angle_beta   90.00
_cell.angle_gamma   90.00
#
_symmetry.space_group_name_H-M   'P 1'
#
loop_
_entity.id
_entity.type
_entity.pdbx_description
1 polymer ?
#
loop_
_entity_poly.entity_id
_entity_poly.type
_entity_poly.pdbx_seq_one_letter_code
_entity_poly.pdbx_strand_id
1 'polypeptide(L)'
;MAAIAETGPTANGLPRCVALPVVGVGGGGLGRQRGAVIDQLLAELDRAPESLDVVLVANSRADYSALQARRLTLGMGRLDDEVLEETAAALAGRARAGQLAVFMGAWTGVAAGLPTWWGLLEALAARLGVPGGAEAMSRLSPLDAAEVLRRSAHAEATSGGSRAPGKTLGDHVAAVLGTPQRYALAHVLLAAPGREQVITTNFDDLYEKAVMAVTGSDIPVVLPDREPEDDLRRGRGWLLKLHGDARRPESIGSTGGPSSATTPPSGRSPASCRRRC
;
A
#
# COMPACT_ATOMS: atom_id res chain seq x y z
N MET A 1 -0.36 -8.94 -27.33
CA MET A 1 -1.00 -8.36 -26.13
C MET A 1 -1.80 -7.16 -26.58
N ALA A 2 -3.08 -7.10 -26.24
CA ALA A 2 -3.96 -5.99 -26.65
C ALA A 2 -3.71 -4.79 -25.74
N ALA A 3 -3.46 -3.62 -26.32
CA ALA A 3 -3.53 -2.36 -25.62
C ALA A 3 -4.97 -2.15 -25.15
N ILE A 4 -5.18 -1.96 -23.85
CA ILE A 4 -6.49 -1.60 -23.30
C ILE A 4 -6.53 -0.08 -23.35
N ALA A 5 -7.26 0.49 -24.30
CA ALA A 5 -7.54 1.92 -24.35
C ALA A 5 -9.03 2.12 -24.68
N GLU A 6 -9.77 2.70 -23.74
CA GLU A 6 -11.08 3.29 -24.03
C GLU A 6 -10.87 4.65 -24.71
N THR A 7 -11.53 4.88 -25.85
CA THR A 7 -11.40 6.11 -26.62
C THR A 7 -12.45 7.14 -26.19
N GLY A 8 -12.09 8.08 -25.29
CA GLY A 8 -12.91 9.26 -24.91
C GLY A 8 -12.18 10.14 -23.87
N PRO A 9 -12.36 11.48 -23.83
CA PRO A 9 -11.87 12.28 -22.69
C PRO A 9 -12.43 11.70 -21.39
N THR A 10 -11.64 11.69 -20.31
CA THR A 10 -12.17 11.26 -19.01
C THR A 10 -13.23 12.26 -18.55
N ALA A 11 -14.26 11.80 -17.85
CA ALA A 11 -15.35 12.66 -17.36
C ALA A 11 -14.88 13.83 -16.48
N ASN A 12 -13.63 13.81 -16.01
CA ASN A 12 -13.08 14.73 -15.03
C ASN A 12 -12.05 15.72 -15.60
N GLY A 13 -11.83 15.75 -16.93
CA GLY A 13 -10.88 16.68 -17.57
C GLY A 13 -9.40 16.32 -17.38
N LEU A 14 -9.09 15.13 -16.86
CA LEU A 14 -7.72 14.63 -16.75
C LEU A 14 -7.25 14.04 -18.09
N PRO A 15 -5.93 14.10 -18.38
CA PRO A 15 -5.35 13.47 -19.57
C PRO A 15 -5.64 11.96 -19.58
N ARG A 16 -5.67 11.37 -20.78
CA ARG A 16 -5.90 9.92 -20.92
C ARG A 16 -4.63 9.18 -20.53
N CYS A 17 -4.71 8.25 -19.59
CA CYS A 17 -3.58 7.42 -19.22
C CYS A 17 -3.55 6.12 -20.04
N VAL A 18 -2.46 5.89 -20.79
CA VAL A 18 -2.22 4.66 -21.55
C VAL A 18 -0.98 3.96 -21.00
N ALA A 19 -1.14 2.69 -20.62
CA ALA A 19 -0.02 1.83 -20.26
C ALA A 19 0.53 1.15 -21.53
N LEU A 20 1.81 1.35 -21.82
CA LEU A 20 2.49 0.81 -22.98
C LEU A 20 3.66 -0.07 -22.53
N PRO A 21 3.79 -1.34 -22.96
CA PRO A 21 5.01 -2.10 -22.72
C PRO A 21 6.17 -1.54 -23.55
N VAL A 22 7.42 -1.89 -23.24
CA VAL A 22 8.52 -1.63 -24.18
C VAL A 22 8.29 -2.45 -25.46
N VAL A 23 7.83 -1.79 -26.53
CA VAL A 23 7.45 -2.44 -27.78
C VAL A 23 8.70 -2.79 -28.59
N GLY A 24 8.68 -3.94 -29.30
CA GLY A 24 9.76 -4.34 -30.22
C GLY A 24 10.93 -5.09 -29.57
N VAL A 25 11.07 -5.06 -28.24
CA VAL A 25 12.12 -5.80 -27.51
C VAL A 25 11.62 -7.18 -27.04
N GLY A 26 12.56 -8.10 -26.77
CA GLY A 26 12.22 -9.48 -26.38
C GLY A 26 11.72 -10.30 -27.56
N GLY A 27 10.44 -10.71 -27.55
CA GLY A 27 9.81 -11.49 -28.63
C GLY A 27 9.58 -10.72 -29.93
N GLY A 28 9.78 -9.40 -29.94
CA GLY A 28 9.60 -8.53 -31.11
C GLY A 28 10.80 -8.48 -32.08
N GLY A 29 11.89 -9.21 -31.80
CA GLY A 29 13.01 -9.38 -32.74
C GLY A 29 14.10 -8.29 -32.69
N LEU A 30 13.86 -7.13 -32.08
CA LEU A 30 14.86 -6.04 -32.00
C LEU A 30 15.74 -6.11 -30.74
N GLY A 31 15.90 -7.29 -30.14
CA GLY A 31 16.67 -7.46 -28.90
C GLY A 31 18.13 -6.97 -28.98
N ARG A 32 18.78 -7.10 -30.15
CA ARG A 32 20.15 -6.61 -30.39
C ARG A 32 20.25 -5.10 -30.54
N GLN A 33 19.14 -4.42 -30.79
CA GLN A 33 19.02 -2.97 -30.96
C GLN A 33 18.23 -2.33 -29.81
N ARG A 34 18.13 -3.02 -28.66
CA ARG A 34 17.28 -2.62 -27.52
C ARG A 34 17.49 -1.17 -27.09
N GLY A 35 18.74 -0.70 -27.04
CA GLY A 35 19.04 0.70 -26.71
C GLY A 35 18.46 1.69 -27.71
N ALA A 36 18.62 1.43 -29.01
CA ALA A 36 18.06 2.30 -30.06
C ALA A 36 16.53 2.32 -30.05
N VAL A 37 15.89 1.17 -29.79
CA VAL A 37 14.43 1.09 -29.63
C VAL A 37 13.96 1.94 -28.45
N ILE A 38 14.65 1.85 -27.32
CA ILE A 38 14.35 2.66 -26.13
C ILE A 38 14.54 4.14 -26.42
N ASP A 39 15.65 4.53 -27.06
CA ASP A 39 15.96 5.93 -27.38
C ASP A 39 14.87 6.52 -28.29
N GLN A 40 14.47 5.78 -29.33
CA GLN A 40 13.40 6.20 -30.23
C GLN A 40 12.05 6.27 -29.51
N LEU A 41 11.72 5.27 -28.68
CA LEU A 41 10.47 5.26 -27.94
C LEU A 41 10.36 6.46 -26.99
N LEU A 42 11.41 6.75 -26.22
CA LEU A 42 11.42 7.90 -25.32
C LEU A 42 11.31 9.22 -26.09
N ALA A 43 11.99 9.36 -27.23
CA ALA A 43 11.89 10.55 -28.07
C ALA A 43 10.48 10.75 -28.67
N GLU A 44 9.75 9.68 -28.98
CA GLU A 44 8.34 9.80 -29.40
C GLU A 44 7.42 10.16 -28.24
N LEU A 45 7.67 9.59 -27.05
CA LEU A 45 6.88 9.91 -25.86
C LEU A 45 7.07 11.36 -25.40
N ASP A 46 8.26 11.92 -25.57
CA ASP A 46 8.56 13.33 -25.29
C ASP A 46 7.77 14.30 -26.19
N ARG A 47 7.31 13.82 -27.37
CA ARG A 47 6.47 14.58 -28.30
C ARG A 47 4.98 14.28 -28.16
N ALA A 48 4.59 13.43 -27.20
CA ALA A 48 3.20 13.10 -26.98
C ALA A 48 2.42 14.36 -26.57
N PRO A 49 1.15 14.52 -27.00
CA PRO A 49 0.36 15.68 -26.60
C PRO A 49 0.07 15.63 -25.09
N GLU A 50 0.01 16.78 -24.42
CA GLU A 50 -0.31 16.89 -22.98
C GLU A 50 -1.67 16.27 -22.59
N SER A 51 -2.55 16.04 -23.58
CA SER A 51 -3.82 15.34 -23.38
C SER A 51 -3.68 13.81 -23.19
N LEU A 52 -2.46 13.28 -23.30
CA LEU A 52 -2.14 11.86 -23.20
C LEU A 52 -1.02 11.63 -22.17
N ASP A 53 -1.37 10.99 -21.06
CA ASP A 53 -0.43 10.45 -20.10
C ASP A 53 0.01 9.05 -20.56
N VAL A 54 1.32 8.81 -20.67
CA VAL A 54 1.84 7.49 -21.04
C VAL A 54 2.64 6.88 -19.91
N VAL A 55 2.21 5.70 -19.46
CA VAL A 55 2.94 4.89 -18.49
C VAL A 55 3.69 3.79 -19.23
N LEU A 56 5.01 3.93 -19.32
CA LEU A 56 5.85 2.92 -19.93
C LEU A 56 6.16 1.78 -18.94
N VAL A 57 5.71 0.57 -19.27
CA VAL A 57 5.79 -0.62 -18.43
C VAL A 57 6.95 -1.51 -18.88
N ALA A 58 7.96 -1.60 -18.02
CA ALA A 58 9.08 -2.52 -18.23
C ALA A 58 8.71 -3.93 -17.73
N ASN A 59 8.89 -4.94 -18.58
CA ASN A 59 8.65 -6.34 -18.21
C ASN A 59 9.88 -6.99 -17.54
N SER A 60 11.00 -6.28 -17.43
CA SER A 60 12.21 -6.76 -16.78
C SER A 60 12.95 -5.64 -16.08
N ARG A 61 13.72 -5.98 -15.04
CA ARG A 61 14.60 -5.03 -14.34
C ARG A 61 15.63 -4.42 -15.27
N ALA A 62 16.14 -5.18 -16.23
CA ALA A 62 17.11 -4.70 -17.21
C ALA A 62 16.50 -3.61 -18.10
N ASP A 63 15.27 -3.81 -18.59
CA ASP A 63 14.57 -2.81 -19.41
C ASP A 63 14.24 -1.56 -18.59
N TYR A 64 13.77 -1.76 -17.35
CA TYR A 64 13.53 -0.64 -16.42
C TYR A 64 14.80 0.19 -16.19
N SER A 65 15.93 -0.46 -15.89
CA SER A 65 17.20 0.23 -15.68
C SER A 65 17.68 0.97 -16.94
N ALA A 66 17.51 0.38 -18.13
CA ALA A 66 17.87 1.02 -19.39
C ALA A 66 17.00 2.26 -19.67
N LEU A 67 15.69 2.16 -19.44
CA LEU A 67 14.75 3.28 -19.56
C LEU A 67 15.11 4.42 -18.61
N GLN A 68 15.37 4.13 -17.33
CA GLN A 68 15.71 5.15 -16.35
C GLN A 68 17.05 5.85 -16.67
N ALA A 69 18.07 5.09 -17.09
CA ALA A 69 19.35 5.65 -17.50
C ALA A 69 19.20 6.60 -18.70
N ARG A 70 18.34 6.24 -19.67
CA ARG A 70 18.08 7.06 -20.84
C ARG A 70 17.22 8.27 -20.56
N ARG A 71 16.18 8.13 -19.74
CA ARG A 71 15.38 9.24 -19.24
C ARG A 71 16.27 10.34 -18.66
N LEU A 72 17.23 9.97 -17.80
CA LEU A 72 18.19 10.93 -17.22
C LEU A 72 19.10 11.58 -18.27
N THR A 73 19.61 10.79 -19.22
CA THR A 73 20.49 11.30 -20.29
C THR A 73 19.77 12.30 -21.20
N LEU A 74 18.49 12.08 -21.45
CA LEU A 74 17.64 12.96 -22.27
C LEU A 74 17.10 14.16 -21.48
N GLY A 75 17.40 14.29 -20.19
CA GLY A 75 16.87 15.34 -19.33
C GLY A 75 15.37 15.22 -19.04
N MET A 76 14.76 14.07 -19.37
CA MET A 76 13.33 13.85 -19.21
C MET A 76 12.92 13.71 -17.74
N GLY A 77 11.83 14.37 -17.39
CA GLY A 77 11.19 14.24 -16.08
C GLY A 77 11.81 15.08 -14.97
N ARG A 78 12.50 16.17 -15.35
CA ARG A 78 12.57 17.36 -14.50
C ARG A 78 11.19 17.97 -14.38
N LEU A 79 10.87 18.51 -13.22
CA LEU A 79 9.66 19.30 -13.01
C LEU A 79 9.92 20.72 -13.52
N ASP A 80 8.93 21.31 -14.21
CA ASP A 80 9.05 22.67 -14.76
C ASP A 80 9.11 23.74 -13.65
N ASP A 81 8.50 23.44 -12.51
CA ASP A 81 8.54 24.28 -11.32
C ASP A 81 9.81 24.02 -10.51
N GLU A 82 10.63 25.06 -10.36
CA GLU A 82 11.93 24.99 -9.68
C GLU A 82 11.80 24.57 -8.21
N VAL A 83 10.76 25.03 -7.51
CA VAL A 83 10.51 24.68 -6.10
C VAL A 83 10.13 23.20 -5.98
N LEU A 84 9.31 22.69 -6.90
CA LEU A 84 8.97 21.28 -6.96
C LEU A 84 10.19 20.42 -7.31
N GLU A 85 11.02 20.83 -8.25
CA GLU A 85 12.26 20.13 -8.63
C GLU A 85 13.25 20.06 -7.46
N GLU A 86 13.48 21.18 -6.76
CA GLU A 86 14.32 21.22 -5.56
C GLU A 86 13.78 20.31 -4.45
N THR A 87 12.46 20.35 -4.23
CA THR A 87 11.79 19.49 -3.25
C THR A 87 11.94 18.01 -3.63
N ALA A 88 11.73 17.66 -4.90
CA ALA A 88 11.89 16.30 -5.40
C ALA A 88 13.34 15.82 -5.26
N ALA A 89 14.32 16.66 -5.58
CA ALA A 89 15.74 16.34 -5.41
C ALA A 89 16.10 16.11 -3.93
N ALA A 90 15.60 16.95 -3.03
CA ALA A 90 15.80 16.82 -1.59
C ALA A 90 15.16 15.52 -1.03
N LEU A 91 13.92 15.22 -1.44
CA LEU A 91 13.23 13.98 -1.08
C LEU A 91 13.99 12.75 -1.59
N ALA A 92 14.42 12.77 -2.85
CA ALA A 92 15.20 11.68 -3.44
C ALA A 92 16.54 11.47 -2.71
N GLY A 93 17.18 12.55 -2.25
CA GLY A 93 18.38 12.48 -1.40
C GLY A 93 18.12 11.77 -0.07
N ARG A 94 17.04 12.15 0.63
CA ARG A 94 16.64 11.52 1.90
C ARG A 94 16.21 10.07 1.72
N ALA A 95 15.50 9.75 0.64
CA ALA A 95 15.11 8.38 0.29
C ALA A 95 16.33 7.48 0.15
N ARG A 96 17.33 7.91 -0.64
CA ARG A 96 18.60 7.16 -0.82
C ARG A 96 19.38 7.00 0.48
N ALA A 97 19.28 7.97 1.39
CA ALA A 97 19.91 7.92 2.70
C ALA A 97 19.14 7.06 3.73
N GLY A 98 17.96 6.51 3.38
CA GLY A 98 17.11 5.78 4.32
C GLY A 98 16.49 6.65 5.41
N GLN A 99 16.29 7.94 5.13
CA GLN A 99 15.81 8.95 6.08
C GLN A 99 14.34 9.31 5.89
N LEU A 100 13.58 8.49 5.15
CA LEU A 100 12.14 8.69 4.94
C LEU A 100 11.34 7.67 5.74
N ALA A 101 10.28 8.18 6.37
CA ALA A 101 9.16 7.40 6.82
C ALA A 101 7.92 7.84 6.02
N VAL A 102 7.24 6.89 5.39
CA VAL A 102 6.07 7.17 4.54
C VAL A 102 4.80 6.84 5.30
N PHE A 103 3.85 7.76 5.28
CA PHE A 103 2.52 7.53 5.83
C PHE A 103 1.50 7.36 4.70
N MET A 104 0.83 6.21 4.65
CA MET A 104 -0.16 5.87 3.63
C MET A 104 -1.56 5.72 4.23
N GLY A 105 -2.52 6.43 3.65
CA GLY A 105 -3.94 6.32 4.02
C GLY A 105 -4.78 5.62 2.96
N ALA A 106 -6.08 5.53 3.23
CA ALA A 106 -7.06 4.78 2.41
C ALA A 106 -7.09 5.18 0.94
N TRP A 107 -6.71 6.42 0.61
CA TRP A 107 -6.66 6.91 -0.77
C TRP A 107 -5.78 6.06 -1.69
N THR A 108 -4.68 5.47 -1.20
CA THR A 108 -3.81 4.65 -2.06
C THR A 108 -4.53 3.44 -2.63
N GLY A 109 -5.50 2.88 -1.90
CA GLY A 109 -6.33 1.75 -2.32
C GLY A 109 -7.50 2.12 -3.24
N VAL A 110 -7.96 3.37 -3.24
CA VAL A 110 -9.16 3.77 -4.01
C VAL A 110 -8.97 3.57 -5.51
N ALA A 111 -7.81 3.97 -6.03
CA ALA A 111 -7.47 3.76 -7.44
C ALA A 111 -7.31 2.27 -7.83
N ALA A 112 -7.23 1.38 -6.84
CA ALA A 112 -7.23 -0.07 -7.03
C ALA A 112 -8.64 -0.69 -6.93
N GLY A 113 -9.68 0.13 -6.79
CA GLY A 113 -11.08 -0.31 -6.65
C GLY A 113 -11.49 -0.65 -5.23
N LEU A 114 -10.66 -0.33 -4.22
CA LEU A 114 -11.06 -0.45 -2.82
C LEU A 114 -11.96 0.73 -2.40
N PRO A 115 -12.83 0.53 -1.40
CA PRO A 115 -13.67 1.60 -0.90
C PRO A 115 -12.83 2.72 -0.27
N THR A 116 -13.37 3.94 -0.29
CA THR A 116 -12.89 4.99 0.62
C THR A 116 -13.16 4.58 2.06
N TRP A 117 -12.56 5.27 3.03
CA TRP A 117 -12.90 5.04 4.45
C TRP A 117 -14.41 5.13 4.70
N TRP A 118 -15.07 6.13 4.13
CA TRP A 118 -16.51 6.29 4.23
C TRP A 118 -17.28 5.13 3.58
N GLY A 119 -16.89 4.75 2.36
CA GLY A 119 -17.50 3.62 1.65
C GLY A 119 -17.33 2.29 2.39
N LEU A 120 -16.23 2.11 3.14
CA LEU A 120 -16.03 0.94 4.00
C LEU A 120 -17.05 0.93 5.15
N LEU A 121 -17.24 2.07 5.84
CA LEU A 121 -18.22 2.18 6.92
C LEU A 121 -19.65 1.90 6.42
N GLU A 122 -20.03 2.44 5.26
CA GLU A 122 -21.33 2.20 4.64
C GLU A 122 -21.54 0.72 4.29
N ALA A 123 -20.55 0.08 3.66
CA ALA A 123 -20.60 -1.34 3.31
C ALA A 123 -20.69 -2.23 4.55
N LEU A 124 -19.98 -1.88 5.63
CA LEU A 124 -20.06 -2.59 6.90
C LEU A 124 -21.43 -2.41 7.58
N ALA A 125 -21.98 -1.19 7.57
CA ALA A 125 -23.30 -0.91 8.13
C ALA A 125 -24.40 -1.70 7.42
N ALA A 126 -24.33 -1.76 6.08
CA ALA A 126 -25.24 -2.56 5.27
C ALA A 126 -25.09 -4.06 5.58
N ARG A 127 -23.84 -4.55 5.70
CA ARG A 127 -23.55 -5.96 5.97
C ARG A 127 -24.00 -6.42 7.36
N LEU A 128 -23.86 -5.56 8.38
CA LEU A 128 -24.24 -5.82 9.76
C LEU A 128 -25.71 -5.52 10.06
N GLY A 129 -26.47 -5.04 9.06
CA GLY A 129 -27.88 -4.69 9.23
C GLY A 129 -28.11 -3.56 10.24
N VAL A 130 -27.17 -2.61 10.33
CA VAL A 130 -27.28 -1.49 11.28
C VAL A 130 -28.53 -0.65 10.94
N PRO A 131 -29.44 -0.40 11.90
CA PRO A 131 -30.63 0.41 11.65
C PRO A 131 -30.29 1.80 11.11
N GLY A 132 -30.96 2.19 10.02
CA GLY A 132 -30.69 3.44 9.31
C GLY A 132 -29.45 3.42 8.39
N GLY A 133 -28.70 2.32 8.34
CA GLY A 133 -27.64 2.05 7.36
C GLY A 133 -26.64 3.20 7.20
N ALA A 134 -26.32 3.53 5.94
CA ALA A 134 -25.39 4.60 5.57
C ALA A 134 -25.82 5.98 6.10
N GLU A 135 -27.13 6.29 6.11
CA GLU A 135 -27.65 7.57 6.56
C GLU A 135 -27.48 7.76 8.08
N ALA A 136 -27.62 6.68 8.86
CA ALA A 136 -27.32 6.73 10.29
C ALA A 136 -25.82 6.93 10.51
N MET A 137 -24.96 6.28 9.73
CA MET A 137 -23.52 6.47 9.82
C MET A 137 -23.15 7.93 9.51
N SER A 138 -23.68 8.53 8.44
CA SER A 138 -23.28 9.88 7.98
C SER A 138 -23.56 11.01 8.97
N ARG A 139 -24.39 10.74 9.99
CA ARG A 139 -24.69 11.67 11.08
C ARG A 139 -23.74 11.54 12.26
N LEU A 140 -22.88 10.52 12.27
CA LEU A 140 -21.90 10.25 13.32
C LEU A 140 -20.51 10.76 12.93
N SER A 141 -19.67 11.00 13.94
CA SER A 141 -18.24 11.12 13.67
C SER A 141 -17.70 9.77 13.16
N PRO A 142 -16.61 9.75 12.37
CA PRO A 142 -16.01 8.50 11.90
C PRO A 142 -15.64 7.51 13.01
N LEU A 143 -15.24 8.00 14.19
CA LEU A 143 -14.90 7.16 15.34
C LEU A 143 -16.15 6.57 15.99
N ASP A 144 -17.22 7.36 16.10
CA ASP A 144 -18.51 6.87 16.64
C ASP A 144 -19.14 5.84 15.70
N ALA A 145 -19.08 6.08 14.38
CA ALA A 145 -19.53 5.11 13.39
C ALA A 145 -18.76 3.79 13.51
N ALA A 146 -17.43 3.85 13.65
CA ALA A 146 -16.60 2.66 13.88
C ALA A 146 -16.97 1.92 15.17
N GLU A 147 -17.25 2.64 16.26
CA GLU A 147 -17.67 2.05 17.54
C GLU A 147 -19.05 1.37 17.44
N VAL A 148 -20.00 1.98 16.73
CA VAL A 148 -21.32 1.36 16.47
C VAL A 148 -21.16 0.07 15.68
N LEU A 149 -20.33 0.06 14.64
CA LEU A 149 -20.05 -1.14 13.84
C LEU A 149 -19.37 -2.23 14.68
N ARG A 150 -18.43 -1.85 15.56
CA ARG A 150 -17.76 -2.78 16.49
C ARG A 150 -18.77 -3.46 17.43
N ARG A 151 -19.68 -2.69 18.02
CA ARG A 151 -20.75 -3.22 18.89
C ARG A 151 -21.72 -4.10 18.14
N SER A 152 -22.08 -3.71 16.91
CA SER A 152 -23.01 -4.46 16.06
C SER A 152 -22.41 -5.82 15.66
N ALA A 153 -21.13 -5.85 15.25
CA ALA A 153 -20.42 -7.10 14.97
C ALA A 153 -20.31 -7.99 16.22
N HIS A 154 -20.06 -7.41 17.40
CA HIS A 154 -20.02 -8.18 18.65
C HIS A 154 -21.40 -8.77 19.01
N ALA A 155 -22.48 -8.00 18.84
CA ALA A 155 -23.83 -8.48 19.06
C ALA A 155 -24.19 -9.62 18.09
N GLU A 156 -23.89 -9.50 16.79
CA GLU A 156 -24.08 -10.58 15.82
C GLU A 156 -23.31 -11.84 16.24
N ALA A 157 -22.04 -11.68 16.64
CA ALA A 157 -21.18 -12.79 17.03
C ALA A 157 -21.66 -13.56 18.28
N THR A 158 -22.44 -12.90 19.15
CA THR A 158 -22.93 -13.44 20.42
C THR A 158 -24.39 -13.89 20.39
N SER A 159 -25.17 -13.45 19.39
CA SER A 159 -26.62 -13.73 19.29
C SER A 159 -26.96 -15.13 18.77
N GLY A 160 -26.01 -15.84 18.15
CA GLY A 160 -26.20 -17.22 17.72
C GLY A 160 -25.85 -18.17 18.86
N GLY A 161 -26.83 -18.88 19.44
CA GLY A 161 -26.64 -19.93 20.46
C GLY A 161 -25.83 -21.17 20.01
N SER A 162 -25.00 -21.03 18.98
CA SER A 162 -24.07 -22.02 18.45
C SER A 162 -22.79 -22.04 19.27
N ARG A 163 -22.18 -23.22 19.43
CA ARG A 163 -20.84 -23.38 20.03
C ARG A 163 -19.71 -22.81 19.16
N ALA A 164 -20.00 -22.40 17.92
CA ALA A 164 -19.04 -21.78 17.03
C ALA A 164 -19.00 -20.26 17.27
N PRO A 165 -17.81 -19.65 17.44
CA PRO A 165 -17.70 -18.20 17.54
C PRO A 165 -18.23 -17.55 16.24
N GLY A 166 -19.08 -16.53 16.39
CA GLY A 166 -19.56 -15.75 15.24
C GLY A 166 -18.47 -14.85 14.65
N LYS A 167 -18.78 -14.19 13.53
CA LYS A 167 -17.83 -13.38 12.76
C LYS A 167 -17.43 -12.11 13.53
N THR A 168 -16.13 -11.84 13.60
CA THR A 168 -15.57 -10.64 14.21
C THR A 168 -15.69 -9.44 13.28
N LEU A 169 -15.53 -8.21 13.80
CA LEU A 169 -15.47 -7.00 12.95
C LEU A 169 -14.42 -7.14 11.84
N GLY A 170 -13.25 -7.71 12.15
CA GLY A 170 -12.21 -7.98 11.17
C GLY A 170 -12.68 -8.90 10.03
N ASP A 171 -13.50 -9.91 10.33
CA ASP A 171 -14.05 -10.81 9.30
C ASP A 171 -15.00 -10.07 8.36
N HIS A 172 -15.77 -9.12 8.89
CA HIS A 172 -16.61 -8.26 8.06
C HIS A 172 -15.77 -7.29 7.21
N VAL A 173 -14.70 -6.70 7.77
CA VAL A 173 -13.76 -5.85 7.01
C VAL A 173 -13.09 -6.64 5.89
N ALA A 174 -12.51 -7.81 6.18
CA ALA A 174 -11.89 -8.67 5.18
C ALA A 174 -12.89 -9.09 4.10
N ALA A 175 -14.14 -9.36 4.46
CA ALA A 175 -15.18 -9.70 3.49
C ALA A 175 -15.58 -8.52 2.58
N VAL A 176 -15.60 -7.28 3.10
CA VAL A 176 -15.89 -6.08 2.30
C VAL A 176 -14.74 -5.76 1.34
N LEU A 177 -13.50 -5.87 1.81
CA LEU A 177 -12.32 -5.62 0.98
C LEU A 177 -12.08 -6.72 -0.05
N GLY A 178 -12.49 -7.96 0.27
CA GLY A 178 -12.26 -9.13 -0.56
C GLY A 178 -10.78 -9.43 -0.75
N THR A 179 -10.43 -9.94 -1.94
CA THR A 179 -9.05 -10.29 -2.31
C THR A 179 -8.62 -9.48 -3.54
N PRO A 180 -8.26 -8.20 -3.37
CA PRO A 180 -7.91 -7.35 -4.50
C PRO A 180 -6.64 -7.88 -5.18
N GLN A 181 -6.69 -8.00 -6.51
CA GLN A 181 -5.63 -8.61 -7.31
C GLN A 181 -4.67 -7.59 -7.93
N ARG A 182 -5.07 -6.31 -7.98
CA ARG A 182 -4.32 -5.25 -8.65
C ARG A 182 -4.04 -4.13 -7.66
N TYR A 183 -2.80 -3.68 -7.60
CA TYR A 183 -2.41 -2.48 -6.87
C TYR A 183 -2.44 -1.26 -7.80
N ALA A 184 -2.74 -0.08 -7.24
CA ALA A 184 -2.69 1.19 -7.98
C ALA A 184 -1.24 1.66 -8.24
N LEU A 185 -1.08 2.57 -9.20
CA LEU A 185 0.21 3.21 -9.53
C LEU A 185 0.89 3.84 -8.30
N ALA A 186 0.11 4.45 -7.40
CA ALA A 186 0.63 5.04 -6.17
C ALA A 186 1.43 4.03 -5.32
N HIS A 187 0.98 2.77 -5.21
CA HIS A 187 1.72 1.74 -4.48
C HIS A 187 3.07 1.44 -5.13
N VAL A 188 3.12 1.40 -6.46
CA VAL A 188 4.37 1.17 -7.22
C VAL A 188 5.34 2.33 -7.02
N LEU A 189 4.84 3.56 -7.11
CA LEU A 189 5.66 4.77 -6.93
C LEU A 189 6.21 4.88 -5.51
N LEU A 190 5.44 4.50 -4.49
CA LEU A 190 5.89 4.47 -3.09
C LEU A 190 6.79 3.26 -2.79
N ALA A 191 6.71 2.17 -3.55
CA ALA A 191 7.61 1.04 -3.40
C ALA A 191 8.97 1.26 -4.12
N ALA A 192 8.99 2.09 -5.16
CA ALA A 192 10.16 2.30 -6.03
C ALA A 192 11.43 2.86 -5.36
N PRO A 193 11.36 3.81 -4.42
CA PRO A 193 12.56 4.33 -3.74
C PRO A 193 13.29 3.25 -2.91
N GLY A 194 12.55 2.23 -2.45
CA GLY A 194 13.07 1.08 -1.70
C GLY A 194 13.34 1.36 -0.22
N ARG A 195 13.51 0.29 0.57
CA ARG A 195 13.87 0.27 2.01
C ARG A 195 13.29 1.42 2.86
N GLU A 196 11.99 1.60 2.80
CA GLU A 196 11.29 2.59 3.61
C GLU A 196 10.70 2.00 4.89
N GLN A 197 10.57 2.88 5.87
CA GLN A 197 9.77 2.68 7.06
C GLN A 197 8.38 3.20 6.73
N VAL A 198 7.43 2.30 6.55
CA VAL A 198 6.11 2.65 6.03
C VAL A 198 5.08 2.43 7.12
N ILE A 199 4.20 3.41 7.30
CA ILE A 199 3.10 3.36 8.26
C ILE A 199 1.82 3.49 7.45
N THR A 200 0.85 2.61 7.67
CA THR A 200 -0.44 2.69 7.01
C THR A 200 -1.61 2.47 7.95
N THR A 201 -2.72 3.11 7.63
CA THR A 201 -4.03 2.85 8.23
C THR A 201 -4.88 1.87 7.39
N ASN A 202 -4.35 1.38 6.26
CA ASN A 202 -5.06 0.47 5.38
C ASN A 202 -4.96 -0.97 5.89
N PHE A 203 -6.01 -1.75 5.63
CA PHE A 203 -6.09 -3.15 6.04
C PHE A 203 -5.63 -4.11 4.93
N ASP A 204 -5.72 -3.71 3.67
CA ASP A 204 -5.40 -4.55 2.50
C ASP A 204 -3.89 -4.84 2.36
N ASP A 205 -3.54 -5.72 1.42
CA ASP A 205 -2.15 -6.16 1.14
C ASP A 205 -1.58 -5.61 -0.19
N LEU A 206 -2.17 -4.54 -0.74
CA LEU A 206 -1.78 -4.03 -2.07
C LEU A 206 -0.40 -3.40 -2.08
N TYR A 207 0.00 -2.74 -0.99
CA TYR A 207 1.36 -2.18 -0.90
C TYR A 207 2.40 -3.30 -0.84
N GLU A 208 2.17 -4.34 -0.05
CA GLU A 208 3.08 -5.49 0.04
C GLU A 208 3.24 -6.18 -1.31
N LYS A 209 2.13 -6.38 -2.04
CA LYS A 209 2.17 -6.91 -3.41
C LYS A 209 2.98 -6.01 -4.35
N ALA A 210 2.83 -4.69 -4.25
CA ALA A 210 3.62 -3.75 -5.04
C ALA A 210 5.11 -3.79 -4.68
N VAL A 211 5.46 -3.88 -3.39
CA VAL A 211 6.85 -4.02 -2.94
C VAL A 211 7.47 -5.31 -3.48
N MET A 212 6.76 -6.44 -3.39
CA MET A 212 7.22 -7.70 -3.98
C MET A 212 7.45 -7.56 -5.49
N ALA A 213 6.50 -6.95 -6.22
CA ALA A 213 6.61 -6.78 -7.67
C ALA A 213 7.78 -5.86 -8.08
N VAL A 214 8.06 -4.81 -7.32
CA VAL A 214 9.11 -3.82 -7.62
C VAL A 214 10.49 -4.29 -7.19
N THR A 215 10.58 -4.88 -6.00
CA THR A 215 11.87 -5.18 -5.35
C THR A 215 12.26 -6.65 -5.46
N GLY A 216 11.31 -7.54 -5.74
CA GLY A 216 11.50 -8.99 -5.70
C GLY A 216 11.68 -9.55 -4.29
N SER A 217 11.25 -8.81 -3.26
CA SER A 217 11.37 -9.21 -1.85
C SER A 217 10.15 -8.76 -1.07
N ASP A 218 9.76 -9.55 -0.07
CA ASP A 218 8.70 -9.18 0.85
C ASP A 218 9.12 -8.03 1.78
N ILE A 219 8.12 -7.26 2.23
CA ILE A 219 8.27 -6.29 3.32
C ILE A 219 7.72 -6.89 4.61
N PRO A 220 8.51 -6.93 5.70
CA PRO A 220 8.01 -7.33 7.02
C PRO A 220 6.83 -6.47 7.47
N VAL A 221 5.74 -7.12 7.87
CA VAL A 221 4.53 -6.46 8.38
C VAL A 221 4.54 -6.47 9.90
N VAL A 222 4.50 -5.29 10.50
CA VAL A 222 4.43 -5.05 11.93
C VAL A 222 3.00 -4.65 12.31
N LEU A 223 2.49 -5.26 13.37
CA LEU A 223 1.20 -4.95 13.97
C LEU A 223 1.41 -4.42 15.40
N PRO A 224 0.63 -3.43 15.87
CA PRO A 224 0.82 -2.80 17.18
C PRO A 224 0.72 -3.74 18.39
N ASP A 225 -0.02 -4.84 18.26
CA ASP A 225 -0.32 -5.80 19.32
C ASP A 225 0.70 -6.95 19.41
N ARG A 226 1.72 -6.94 18.55
CA ARG A 226 2.75 -7.98 18.53
C ARG A 226 4.10 -7.37 18.83
N GLU A 227 4.92 -8.12 19.57
CA GLU A 227 6.34 -7.79 19.59
C GLU A 227 6.85 -7.86 18.16
N PRO A 228 7.49 -6.79 17.66
CA PRO A 228 8.04 -6.84 16.34
C PRO A 228 9.02 -8.00 16.26
N GLU A 229 8.86 -8.86 15.26
CA GLU A 229 9.81 -9.95 15.00
C GLU A 229 11.24 -9.40 14.97
N ASP A 230 12.24 -10.24 15.26
CA ASP A 230 13.68 -9.87 15.27
C ASP A 230 14.15 -9.13 13.99
N ASP A 231 13.36 -9.18 12.93
CA ASP A 231 13.55 -8.47 11.66
C ASP A 231 13.58 -6.94 11.79
N LEU A 232 12.91 -6.32 12.79
CA LEU A 232 13.07 -4.88 13.03
C LEU A 232 14.51 -4.50 13.43
N ARG A 233 15.28 -5.44 14.00
CA ARG A 233 16.65 -5.20 14.47
C ARG A 233 17.69 -5.29 13.35
N ARG A 234 17.31 -5.76 12.16
CA ARG A 234 18.26 -6.04 11.06
C ARG A 234 18.35 -4.94 10.00
N GLY A 235 17.81 -3.74 10.25
CA GLY A 235 17.91 -2.59 9.34
C GLY A 235 17.23 -2.82 7.98
N ARG A 236 16.22 -3.70 7.94
CA ARG A 236 15.36 -3.90 6.76
C ARG A 236 14.18 -2.93 6.85
N GLY A 237 13.65 -2.47 5.70
CA GLY A 237 12.41 -1.69 5.66
C GLY A 237 11.25 -2.50 6.25
N TRP A 238 10.21 -1.83 6.72
CA TRP A 238 9.08 -2.45 7.40
C TRP A 238 7.77 -1.69 7.11
N LEU A 239 6.65 -2.40 7.20
CA LEU A 239 5.30 -1.85 7.08
C LEU A 239 4.56 -2.00 8.40
N LEU A 240 4.28 -0.89 9.08
CA LEU A 240 3.42 -0.85 10.26
C LEU A 240 1.97 -0.61 9.84
N LYS A 241 1.08 -1.58 10.12
CA LYS A 241 -0.36 -1.41 9.93
C LYS A 241 -1.04 -1.05 11.25
N LEU A 242 -1.44 0.21 11.41
CA LEU A 242 -1.91 0.76 12.69
C LEU A 242 -3.24 0.16 13.19
N HIS A 243 -4.07 -0.35 12.28
CA HIS A 243 -5.42 -0.81 12.61
C HIS A 243 -5.62 -2.32 12.43
N GLY A 244 -4.54 -3.08 12.17
CA GLY A 244 -4.59 -4.50 11.86
C GLY A 244 -4.42 -4.81 10.37
N ASP A 245 -4.57 -6.07 10.01
CA ASP A 245 -4.41 -6.59 8.64
C ASP A 245 -5.64 -7.43 8.25
N ALA A 246 -6.20 -7.22 7.07
CA ALA A 246 -7.34 -8.00 6.56
C ALA A 246 -7.00 -9.49 6.35
N ARG A 247 -5.73 -9.84 6.18
CA ARG A 247 -5.24 -11.24 6.15
C ARG A 247 -5.19 -11.87 7.54
N ARG A 248 -5.32 -11.06 8.60
CA ARG A 248 -5.35 -11.46 10.01
C ARG A 248 -6.53 -10.75 10.70
N PRO A 249 -7.79 -11.12 10.37
CA PRO A 249 -8.98 -10.45 10.88
C PRO A 249 -9.00 -10.23 12.41
N GLU A 250 -8.40 -11.14 13.17
CA GLU A 250 -8.26 -11.08 14.63
C GLU A 250 -7.45 -9.87 15.14
N SER A 251 -6.62 -9.26 14.29
CA SER A 251 -5.85 -8.05 14.62
C SER A 251 -6.65 -6.76 14.49
N ILE A 252 -7.82 -6.79 13.83
CA ILE A 252 -8.63 -5.60 13.56
C ILE A 252 -9.57 -5.32 14.72
N GLY A 253 -9.50 -4.09 15.25
CA GLY A 253 -10.32 -3.67 16.41
C GLY A 253 -9.77 -4.13 17.76
N SER A 254 -8.62 -4.80 17.77
CA SER A 254 -7.80 -5.07 18.93
C SER A 254 -7.07 -3.80 19.34
N THR A 255 -7.79 -2.82 19.89
CA THR A 255 -7.14 -1.69 20.57
C THR A 255 -6.35 -2.25 21.74
N GLY A 256 -5.03 -2.27 21.62
CA GLY A 256 -4.10 -2.65 22.66
C GLY A 256 -4.30 -1.81 23.91
N GLY A 257 -5.09 -2.31 24.86
CA GLY A 257 -4.67 -2.24 26.25
C GLY A 257 -3.52 -3.24 26.42
N PRO A 258 -2.45 -2.95 27.17
CA PRO A 258 -1.45 -3.95 27.48
C PRO A 258 -2.19 -5.14 28.07
N SER A 259 -2.14 -6.29 27.37
CA SER A 259 -2.54 -7.56 27.96
C SER A 259 -1.75 -7.66 29.25
N SER A 260 -2.45 -7.69 30.39
CA SER A 260 -1.84 -7.81 31.70
C SER A 260 -0.94 -9.03 31.67
N ALA A 261 0.37 -8.78 31.57
CA ALA A 261 1.38 -9.81 31.58
C ALA A 261 1.17 -10.61 32.87
N THR A 262 0.89 -11.88 32.68
CA THR A 262 0.84 -12.91 33.71
C THR A 262 2.00 -12.70 34.67
N THR A 263 1.67 -12.46 35.93
CA THR A 263 2.62 -12.40 37.05
C THR A 263 3.59 -13.57 36.95
N PRO A 264 4.91 -13.37 36.83
CA PRO A 264 5.86 -14.47 36.89
C PRO A 264 5.85 -15.04 38.32
N PRO A 265 5.94 -16.37 38.50
CA PRO A 265 5.97 -16.97 39.82
C PRO A 265 7.20 -16.47 40.58
N SER A 266 6.97 -16.08 41.82
CA SER A 266 8.00 -15.66 42.77
C SER A 266 9.05 -16.75 42.95
N GLY A 267 10.32 -16.41 42.69
CA GLY A 267 11.43 -17.23 43.14
C GLY A 267 12.68 -17.15 42.28
N ARG A 268 13.60 -16.23 42.63
CA ARG A 268 14.99 -16.54 43.02
C ARG A 268 15.78 -15.24 43.25
N SER A 269 16.53 -15.26 44.35
CA SER A 269 17.40 -14.19 44.88
C SER A 269 18.58 -13.88 43.94
N PRO A 270 19.09 -12.63 43.87
CA PRO A 270 20.15 -12.27 42.93
C PRO A 270 21.53 -12.67 43.46
N ALA A 271 22.22 -13.54 42.72
CA ALA A 271 23.65 -13.77 42.88
C ALA A 271 24.42 -12.62 42.20
N SER A 272 25.19 -11.90 43.00
CA SER A 272 26.13 -10.87 42.58
C SER A 272 27.16 -11.39 41.57
N CYS A 273 27.31 -10.73 40.43
CA CYS A 273 28.48 -10.89 39.57
C CYS A 273 29.22 -9.56 39.50
N ARG A 274 30.37 -9.50 40.19
CA ARG A 274 31.28 -8.36 40.21
C ARG A 274 32.02 -8.27 38.87
N ARG A 275 32.03 -7.05 38.33
CA ARG A 275 32.95 -6.60 37.27
C ARG A 275 34.40 -6.83 37.72
N ARG A 276 35.24 -7.31 36.81
CA ARG A 276 36.68 -7.00 36.79
C ARG A 276 37.02 -6.43 35.43
N CYS A 277 37.96 -5.49 35.50
CA CYS A 277 38.57 -4.67 34.47
C CYS A 277 39.07 -5.46 33.26
#